data_AF-A0A1H0AEV6-F1
#
_entry.id   AF-A0A1H0AEV6-F1
#
_cell.length_a   1.000
_cell.length_b   1.000
_cell.length_c   1.000
_cell.angle_alpha   90.00
_cell.angle_beta   90.00
_cell.angle_gamma   90.00
#
_symmetry.space_group_name_H-M   'P 1'
#
loop_
_entity.id
_entity.type
_entity.pdbx_description
1 polymer ?
#
loop_
_entity_poly.entity_id
_entity_poly.type
_entity_poly.pdbx_seq_one_letter_code
_entity_poly.pdbx_strand_id
1 'polypeptide(L)' 'MVNRSVNNTAPRLIDDLNALHARYVAAINAAVATGDQDLVDELAFGYDTEATWMVAEREGKTHLLPLKRRAA' A
#
# COMPACT_ATOMS: atom_id res chain seq x y z
N MET A 1 -0.46 23.64 34.37
CA MET A 1 -1.55 23.37 33.41
C MET A 1 -1.10 22.24 32.50
N VAL A 2 -1.66 21.04 32.67
CA VAL A 2 -1.26 19.84 31.91
C VAL A 2 -1.97 19.88 30.56
N ASN A 3 -1.24 20.12 29.47
CA ASN A 3 -1.84 20.05 28.14
C ASN A 3 -1.90 18.58 27.71
N ARG A 4 -3.12 18.07 27.57
CA ARG A 4 -3.42 16.65 27.28
C ARG A 4 -2.68 16.19 26.03
N SER A 5 -2.00 15.04 26.14
CA SER A 5 -1.58 14.24 24.99
C SER A 5 -2.79 13.99 24.09
N VAL A 6 -2.73 14.50 22.87
CA VAL A 6 -3.69 14.15 21.83
C VAL A 6 -3.38 12.70 21.46
N ASN A 7 -4.12 11.76 22.02
CA ASN A 7 -4.08 10.36 21.58
C ASN A 7 -4.59 10.34 20.14
N ASN A 8 -3.68 10.30 19.18
CA ASN A 8 -4.01 10.21 17.78
C ASN A 8 -4.33 8.74 17.48
N THR A 9 -5.62 8.38 17.50
CA THR A 9 -6.13 7.01 17.39
C THR A 9 -6.05 6.44 15.96
N ALA A 10 -5.57 7.22 14.99
CA ALA A 10 -5.37 6.74 13.62
C ALA A 10 -4.05 5.96 13.51
N PRO A 11 -4.02 4.78 12.87
CA PRO A 11 -2.79 4.06 12.62
C PRO A 11 -1.78 4.94 11.88
N ARG A 12 -0.50 4.78 12.23
CA ARG A 12 0.58 5.50 11.54
C ARG A 12 0.68 4.90 10.14
N LEU A 13 1.00 5.72 9.14
CA LEU A 13 1.17 5.23 7.76
C LEU A 13 2.13 4.03 7.70
N ILE A 14 3.18 4.04 8.52
CA ILE A 14 4.12 2.92 8.58
C ILE A 14 3.49 1.61 9.06
N ASP A 15 2.50 1.67 9.96
CA ASP A 15 1.80 0.48 10.44
C ASP A 15 0.90 -0.08 9.31
N ASP A 16 0.23 0.79 8.58
CA ASP A 16 -0.60 0.41 7.42
C ASP A 16 0.27 -0.16 6.28
N LEU A 17 1.43 0.44 6.00
CA LEU A 17 2.39 -0.05 5.01
C LEU A 17 3.01 -1.39 5.43
N ASN A 18 3.24 -1.63 6.73
CA ASN A 18 3.70 -2.93 7.21
C ASN A 18 2.62 -4.01 7.01
N ALA A 19 1.35 -3.69 7.24
CA ALA A 19 0.24 -4.60 6.97
C ALA A 19 0.09 -4.90 5.46
N LEU A 20 0.22 -3.86 4.62
CA LEU A 20 0.30 -3.99 3.16
C LEU A 20 1.46 -4.91 2.75
N HIS A 21 2.64 -4.70 3.30
CA HIS A 21 3.80 -5.52 2.96
C HIS A 21 3.60 -6.99 3.35
N ALA A 22 3.13 -7.25 4.57
CA ALA A 22 2.92 -8.61 5.06
C ALA A 22 1.93 -9.40 4.19
N ARG A 23 0.84 -8.77 3.75
CA ARG A 23 -0.18 -9.44 2.93
C ARG A 23 0.34 -9.77 1.52
N TYR A 24 1.10 -8.87 0.89
CA TYR A 24 1.66 -9.11 -0.44
C TYR A 24 2.79 -10.13 -0.40
N VAL A 25 3.65 -10.11 0.62
CA VAL A 25 4.68 -11.15 0.81
C VAL A 25 4.03 -12.53 0.95
N ALA A 26 2.96 -12.65 1.73
CA ALA A 26 2.24 -13.91 1.87
C ALA A 26 1.66 -14.39 0.53
N ALA A 27 1.03 -13.50 -0.24
CA ALA A 27 0.45 -13.84 -1.55
C ALA A 27 1.52 -14.20 -2.60
N ILE A 28 2.60 -13.43 -2.68
CA ILE A 28 3.71 -13.69 -3.62
C ILE A 28 4.37 -15.03 -3.28
N ASN A 29 4.63 -15.31 -2.01
CA ASN A 29 5.20 -16.59 -1.61
C ASN A 29 4.29 -17.77 -1.98
N ALA A 30 2.97 -17.60 -1.90
CA ALA A 30 2.03 -18.62 -2.35
C ALA A 30 2.10 -18.84 -3.88
N ALA A 31 2.16 -17.76 -4.67
CA ALA A 31 2.29 -17.84 -6.12
C ALA A 31 3.64 -18.44 -6.57
N VAL A 32 4.74 -18.08 -5.90
CA VAL A 32 6.06 -18.69 -6.11
C VAL A 32 6.02 -20.18 -5.82
N ALA A 33 5.36 -20.60 -4.73
CA ALA A 33 5.25 -22.01 -4.37
C ALA A 33 4.48 -22.84 -5.42
N THR A 34 3.57 -22.22 -6.17
CA THR A 34 2.85 -22.86 -7.28
C THR A 34 3.54 -22.68 -8.64
N GLY A 35 4.65 -21.94 -8.70
CA GLY A 35 5.37 -21.63 -9.94
C GLY A 35 4.63 -20.67 -10.87
N ASP A 36 3.66 -19.91 -10.35
CA ASP A 36 2.84 -18.99 -11.12
C ASP A 36 3.54 -17.63 -11.22
N GLN A 37 4.46 -17.52 -12.18
CA GLN A 37 5.28 -16.31 -12.35
C GLN A 37 4.45 -15.10 -12.80
N ASP A 38 3.41 -15.30 -13.60
CA ASP A 38 2.55 -14.22 -14.07
C ASP A 38 1.81 -13.58 -12.88
N LEU A 39 1.31 -14.39 -11.96
CA LEU A 39 0.68 -13.90 -10.73
C LEU A 39 1.69 -13.20 -9.80
N VAL A 40 2.94 -13.67 -9.73
CA VAL A 40 3.99 -12.98 -8.96
C VAL A 40 4.21 -11.57 -9.48
N ASP A 41 4.30 -11.41 -10.81
CA ASP A 41 4.53 -10.10 -11.44
C ASP A 41 3.31 -9.18 -11.25
N GLU A 42 2.08 -9.70 -11.37
CA GLU A 42 0.85 -8.96 -11.07
C GLU A 42 0.81 -8.48 -9.61
N LEU A 43 1.13 -9.36 -8.66
CA LEU A 43 1.15 -9.04 -7.23
C LEU A 43 2.23 -8.00 -6.89
N ALA A 44 3.42 -8.11 -7.48
CA ALA A 44 4.49 -7.14 -7.29
C ALA A 44 4.10 -5.75 -7.81
N PHE A 45 3.49 -5.69 -9.00
CA PHE A 45 2.97 -4.44 -9.56
C PHE A 45 1.83 -3.86 -8.70
N GLY A 46 0.94 -4.72 -8.19
CA GLY A 46 -0.13 -4.33 -7.27
C GLY A 46 0.39 -3.71 -5.97
N TYR A 47 1.41 -4.32 -5.37
CA TYR A 47 2.06 -3.80 -4.16
C TYR A 47 2.64 -2.40 -4.37
N ASP A 48 3.41 -2.20 -5.44
CA ASP A 48 4.03 -0.91 -5.75
C ASP A 48 2.98 0.17 -5.99
N THR A 49 1.93 -0.19 -6.75
CA THR A 49 0.80 0.71 -7.03
C THR A 49 0.10 1.13 -5.74
N GLU A 50 -0.28 0.19 -4.89
CA GLU A 50 -1.05 0.51 -3.69
C GLU A 50 -0.21 1.25 -2.64
N ALA A 51 1.05 0.84 -2.43
CA ALA A 51 1.97 1.55 -1.55
C ALA A 51 2.14 3.01 -1.99
N THR A 52 2.31 3.24 -3.29
CA THR A 52 2.42 4.57 -3.87
C THR A 52 1.16 5.41 -3.64
N TRP A 53 -0.03 4.83 -3.83
CA TRP A 53 -1.30 5.49 -3.54
C TRP A 53 -1.42 5.87 -2.05
N MET A 54 -1.13 4.94 -1.13
CA MET A 54 -1.20 5.20 0.32
C MET A 54 -0.28 6.34 0.75
N VAL A 55 0.95 6.38 0.24
CA VAL A 55 1.88 7.48 0.53
C VAL A 55 1.38 8.79 -0.06
N ALA A 56 0.94 8.79 -1.32
CA ALA A 56 0.47 10.01 -1.98
C ALA A 56 -0.78 10.60 -1.30
N GLU A 57 -1.71 9.76 -0.84
CA GLU A 57 -2.88 10.20 -0.08
C GLU A 57 -2.48 10.80 1.27
N ARG A 58 -1.61 10.12 2.02
CA ARG A 58 -1.15 10.61 3.33
C ARG A 58 -0.40 11.95 3.23
N GLU A 59 0.40 12.12 2.18
CA GLU A 59 1.22 13.32 1.95
C GLU A 59 0.48 14.42 1.18
N GLY A 60 -0.78 14.21 0.78
CA GLY A 60 -1.54 15.17 -0.03
C GLY A 60 -0.98 15.38 -1.45
N LYS A 61 -0.25 14.40 -1.97
CA LYS A 61 0.46 14.43 -3.26
C LYS A 61 -0.21 13.60 -4.35
N THR A 62 -1.52 13.39 -4.25
CA THR A 62 -2.29 12.61 -5.23
C THR A 62 -2.23 13.17 -6.66
N HIS A 63 -1.90 14.46 -6.82
CA HIS A 63 -1.65 15.09 -8.12
C HIS A 63 -0.39 14.58 -8.85
N LEU A 64 0.51 13.87 -8.15
CA LEU A 64 1.67 13.22 -8.75
C LEU A 64 1.37 11.79 -9.23
N LEU A 65 0.19 11.26 -8.93
CA LEU A 65 -0.19 9.90 -9.33
C LEU A 65 -0.49 9.85 -10.83
N PRO A 66 -0.22 8.71 -11.50
CA PRO A 66 -0.59 8.52 -12.89
C PRO A 66 -2.08 8.80 -13.11
N LEU A 67 -2.40 9.53 -14.17
CA LEU A 67 -3.78 9.85 -14.53
C LEU A 67 -4.55 8.54 -14.79
N LYS A 68 -5.56 8.24 -13.97
CA LYS A 68 -6.50 7.15 -14.27
C LYS A 68 -7.29 7.53 -15.52
N ARG A 69 -7.08 6.78 -16.61
CA ARG A 69 -7.92 6.91 -17.81
C ARG A 69 -9.36 6.55 -17.38
N ARG A 70 -10.31 7.47 -17.54
CA ARG A 70 -11.73 7.14 -17.36
C ARG A 70 -12.09 6.08 -18.40
N ALA A 71 -12.67 4.97 -17.97
CA ALA A 71 -13.30 4.04 -18.90
C ALA A 71 -14.44 4.78 -19.62
N ALA A 72 -14.47 4.68 -20.94
CA ALA A 72 -15.46 5.32 -21.80
C ALA A 72 -16.81 4.60 -21.73
#